data_AF-Q60HP2-F1
#
_entry.id   AF-Q60HP2-F1
#
_cell.length_a   1.000
_cell.length_b   1.000
_cell.length_c   1.000
_cell.angle_alpha   90.00
_cell.angle_beta   90.00
_cell.angle_gamma   90.00
#
_symmetry.space_group_name_H-M   'P 1'
#
loop_
_entity.id
_entity.type
_entity.pdbx_description
1 polymer ?
#
loop_
_entity_poly.entity_id
_entity_poly.type
_entity_poly.pdbx_seq_one_letter_code
_entity_poly.pdbx_strand_id
1 'polypeptide(L)' 'MSPLIMTVFLMTLGFGTTVTFMSSNWLLAWMGLEINTLAMIPLMAHQYHPRAVEAATKYFIVQATAA' A
#
# COMPACT_ATOMS: atom_id res chain seq x y z
N MET A 1 5.92 -10.78 10.98
CA MET A 1 6.84 -10.53 9.84
C MET A 1 8.25 -10.33 10.37
N SER A 2 9.29 -10.60 9.59
CA SER A 2 10.66 -10.28 10.05
C SER A 2 10.83 -8.75 10.14
N PRO A 3 11.70 -8.24 11.03
CA PRO A 3 11.92 -6.80 11.18
C PRO A 3 12.29 -6.11 9.86
N LEU A 4 13.11 -6.77 9.03
CA LEU A 4 13.54 -6.26 7.73
C LEU A 4 12.39 -6.14 6.73
N ILE A 5 11.49 -7.12 6.68
CA ILE A 5 10.34 -7.05 5.78
C ILE A 5 9.41 -5.90 6.21
N MET A 6 9.22 -5.71 7.51
CA MET A 6 8.39 -4.62 8.03
C MET A 6 8.98 -3.25 7.71
N THR A 7 10.28 -3.05 7.87
CA THR A 7 10.93 -1.77 7.51
C THR A 7 10.87 -1.50 6.02
N VAL A 8 11.01 -2.53 5.17
CA VAL A 8 10.87 -2.38 3.72
C VAL A 8 9.47 -1.87 3.37
N PHE A 9 8.40 -2.49 3.85
CA PHE A 9 7.03 -2.03 3.54
C PHE A 9 6.74 -0.61 4.05
N LEU A 10 7.23 -0.25 5.24
CA LEU A 10 7.09 1.11 5.77
C LEU A 10 7.85 2.13 4.91
N MET A 11 9.05 1.80 4.44
CA MET A 11 9.79 2.66 3.51
C MET A 11 9.08 2.76 2.16
N THR A 12 8.50 1.67 1.66
CA THR A 12 7.73 1.67 0.41
C THR A 12 6.51 2.59 0.47
N LEU A 13 5.81 2.67 1.62
CA LEU A 13 4.73 3.65 1.82
C LEU A 13 5.23 5.10 1.75
N GLY A 14 6.36 5.39 2.39
CA GLY A 14 6.99 6.71 2.29
C GLY A 14 7.44 7.03 0.86
N PHE A 15 7.93 6.02 0.14
CA PHE A 15 8.34 6.18 -1.25
C PHE A 15 7.15 6.40 -2.19
N GLY A 16 6.08 5.62 -2.10
CA GLY A 16 4.89 5.78 -2.94
C GLY A 16 4.27 7.16 -2.76
N THR A 17 4.09 7.61 -1.51
CA THR A 17 3.61 8.97 -1.23
C THR A 17 4.52 10.07 -1.80
N THR A 18 5.84 9.97 -1.63
CA THR A 18 6.76 10.97 -2.22
C THR A 18 6.73 10.97 -3.74
N VAL A 19 6.60 9.81 -4.39
CA VAL A 19 6.41 9.71 -5.85
C VAL A 19 5.12 10.40 -6.28
N THR A 20 4.00 10.20 -5.57
CA THR A 20 2.74 10.89 -5.90
C THR A 20 2.88 12.41 -5.83
N PHE A 21 3.47 12.94 -4.76
CA PHE A 21 3.62 14.39 -4.56
C PHE A 21 4.60 15.04 -5.54
N MET A 22 5.68 14.34 -5.89
CA MET A 22 6.74 14.86 -6.76
C MET A 22 6.46 14.61 -8.24
N SER A 23 5.40 13.86 -8.57
CA SER A 23 5.09 13.51 -9.95
C SER A 23 4.64 14.72 -10.77
N SER A 24 5.20 14.85 -11.96
CA SER A 24 4.76 15.81 -12.98
C SER A 24 3.86 15.18 -14.05
N ASN A 25 3.73 13.85 -14.05
CA ASN A 25 2.94 13.08 -14.99
C ASN A 25 1.87 12.28 -14.26
N TRP A 26 0.64 12.30 -14.77
CA TRP A 26 -0.50 11.56 -14.21
C TRP A 26 -0.25 10.06 -14.08
N LEU A 27 0.45 9.46 -15.05
CA LEU A 27 0.81 8.03 -14.97
C LEU A 27 1.75 7.74 -13.79
N LEU A 28 2.71 8.63 -13.51
CA LEU A 28 3.63 8.47 -12.39
C LEU A 28 2.92 8.71 -11.05
N ALA A 29 2.00 9.67 -11.01
CA ALA A 29 1.12 9.90 -9.87
C ALA A 29 0.29 8.65 -9.54
N TRP A 30 -0.33 8.06 -10.57
CA TRP A 30 -1.12 6.83 -10.44
C TRP A 30 -0.27 5.65 -9.96
N MET A 31 0.94 5.45 -10.53
CA MET A 31 1.85 4.41 -10.05
C MET A 31 2.26 4.60 -8.59
N GLY A 32 2.44 5.84 -8.13
CA GLY A 32 2.73 6.12 -6.72
C GLY A 32 1.58 5.72 -5.79
N LEU A 33 0.32 5.91 -6.22
CA LEU A 33 -0.86 5.46 -5.47
C LEU A 33 -0.93 3.93 -5.41
N GLU A 34 -0.69 3.23 -6.53
CA GLU A 34 -0.69 1.76 -6.57
C GLU A 34 0.45 1.13 -5.75
N ILE A 35 1.62 1.78 -5.69
CA ILE A 35 2.70 1.34 -4.80
C ILE A 35 2.25 1.39 -3.32
N ASN A 36 1.48 2.42 -2.93
CA ASN A 36 0.95 2.52 -1.57
C ASN A 36 -0.12 1.47 -1.27
N THR A 37 -1.02 1.17 -2.22
CA THR A 37 -2.07 0.15 -2.03
C THR A 37 -1.45 -1.21 -1.79
N LEU A 38 -0.46 -1.59 -2.61
CA LEU A 38 0.25 -2.87 -2.50
C LEU A 38 1.10 -2.97 -1.23
N ALA A 39 1.79 -1.89 -0.83
CA ALA A 39 2.61 -1.89 0.38
C ALA A 39 1.77 -1.98 1.67
N MET A 40 0.53 -1.49 1.65
CA MET A 40 -0.35 -1.47 2.83
C MET A 40 -0.99 -2.83 3.12
N ILE A 41 -1.26 -3.66 2.11
CA ILE A 41 -1.95 -4.95 2.26
C ILE A 41 -1.24 -5.90 3.26
N PRO A 42 0.09 -6.16 3.15
CA PRO A 42 0.80 -7.03 4.08
C PRO A 42 0.85 -6.47 5.51
N LEU A 43 0.85 -5.14 5.66
CA LEU A 43 0.83 -4.48 6.96
C LEU A 43 -0.54 -4.64 7.64
N MET A 44 -1.64 -4.54 6.89
CA MET A 44 -2.99 -4.80 7.40
C MET A 44 -3.23 -6.27 7.74
N ALA A 45 -2.72 -7.18 6.91
CA ALA A 45 -2.85 -8.63 7.08
C ALA A 45 -1.75 -9.26 7.96
N HIS A 46 -0.94 -8.46 8.68
CA HIS A 46 0.14 -8.97 9.52
C HIS A 46 -0.37 -9.92 10.61
N GLN A 47 -1.52 -9.61 11.21
CA GLN A 47 -2.17 -10.48 12.18
C GLN A 47 -2.95 -11.55 11.44
N TYR A 48 -2.65 -12.83 11.70
CA TYR A 48 -3.37 -13.97 11.15
C TYR A 48 -4.74 -14.14 11.82
N HIS A 49 -5.63 -13.17 11.61
CA HIS A 49 -7.01 -13.18 12.08
C HIS A 49 -7.94 -12.93 10.88
N PRO A 50 -9.05 -13.66 10.73
CA PRO A 50 -9.96 -13.49 9.59
C PRO A 50 -10.43 -12.05 9.38
N ARG A 51 -10.71 -11.32 10.47
CA ARG A 51 -11.03 -9.88 10.44
C ARG A 51 -9.95 -9.00 9.80
N ALA A 52 -8.67 -9.30 10.01
CA ALA A 52 -7.57 -8.54 9.42
C ALA A 52 -7.51 -8.78 7.90
N VAL A 53 -7.75 -10.03 7.47
CA VAL A 53 -7.87 -10.38 6.06
C VAL A 53 -9.06 -9.68 5.42
N GLU A 54 -10.25 -9.72 6.05
CA GLU A 54 -11.44 -9.02 5.55
C GLU A 54 -11.22 -7.51 5.41
N ALA A 55 -10.55 -6.88 6.39
CA ALA A 55 -10.22 -5.46 6.32
C ALA A 55 -9.28 -5.15 5.16
N ALA A 56 -8.22 -5.96 4.97
CA ALA A 56 -7.29 -5.82 3.87
C ALA A 56 -7.97 -6.01 2.50
N THR A 57 -8.88 -7.00 2.37
CA THR A 57 -9.65 -7.22 1.14
C THR A 57 -10.58 -6.05 0.84
N LYS A 58 -11.30 -5.52 1.85
CA LYS A 58 -12.17 -4.35 1.67
C LYS A 58 -11.37 -3.11 1.25
N TYR A 59 -10.22 -2.88 1.90
CA TYR A 59 -9.31 -1.81 1.52
C TYR A 59 -8.85 -1.94 0.06
N PHE A 60 -8.40 -3.14 -0.34
CA PHE A 60 -7.93 -3.38 -1.70
C PHE A 60 -9.02 -3.12 -2.75
N ILE A 61 -10.23 -3.66 -2.56
CA ILE A 61 -11.32 -3.48 -3.53
C ILE A 61 -11.65 -2.00 -3.72
N VAL A 62 -11.80 -1.25 -2.63
CA VAL A 62 -12.14 0.18 -2.70
C VAL A 62 -11.04 0.97 -3.39
N GLN A 63 -9.77 0.74 -3.05
CA GLN A 63 -8.65 1.48 -3.63
C GLN A 63 -8.45 1.14 -5.12
N ALA A 64 -8.51 -0.14 -5.48
CA ALA A 64 -8.37 -0.58 -6.87
C ALA A 64 -9.51 -0.06 -7.77
N THR A 65 -10.70 0.20 -7.22
CA THR A 65 -11.79 0.83 -7.98
C THR A 65 -11.72 2.36 -8.02
N ALA A 66 -11.02 2.97 -7.07
CA ALA A 66 -10.89 4.43 -6.99
C ALA A 66 -9.77 4.96 -7.89
N ALA A 67 -8.79 4.11 -8.20
CA ALA A 67 -7.64 4.42 -9.05
C ALA A 67 -7.96 4.36 -10.55
#